data_AF-D0BLF1-F1
#
_entry.id   AF-D0BLF1-F1
#
_cell.length_a   1.000
_cell.length_b   1.000
_cell.length_c   1.000
_cell.angle_alpha   90.00
_cell.angle_beta   90.00
_cell.angle_gamma   90.00
#
_symmetry.space_group_name_H-M   'P 1'
#
loop_
_entity.id
_entity.type
_entity.pdbx_description
1 polymer ?
#
loop_
_entity_poly.entity_id
_entity_poly.type
_entity_poly.pdbx_seq_one_letter_code
_entity_poly.pdbx_strand_id
1 'polypeptide(L)' 'MKDGLLKDVLVLILMIVVIFIICIFLPEKIPVHFNAKGVADMFANKYYLLFATVIPYSAYWKFIRGRKNKKVK' A
#
# COMPACT_ATOMS: atom_id res chain seq x y z
N MET A 1 -2.47 25.08 1.44
CA MET A 1 -3.07 23.88 0.80
C MET A 1 -2.08 23.18 -0.15
N LYS A 2 -1.35 23.91 -1.03
CA LYS A 2 -0.36 23.34 -1.97
C LYS A 2 0.72 22.47 -1.30
N ASP A 3 1.30 22.91 -0.18
CA ASP A 3 2.40 22.17 0.48
C ASP A 3 1.96 20.88 1.15
N GLY A 4 0.67 20.80 1.52
CA GLY A 4 0.08 19.59 2.08
C GLY A 4 -0.10 18.51 1.02
N LEU A 5 -0.59 18.90 -0.16
CA LEU A 5 -0.81 18.00 -1.29
C LEU A 5 0.51 17.40 -1.79
N LEU A 6 1.55 18.22 -1.94
CA LEU A 6 2.87 17.76 -2.37
C LEU A 6 3.44 16.70 -1.39
N LYS A 7 3.27 16.92 -0.08
CA LYS A 7 3.68 15.95 0.93
C LYS A 7 2.90 14.63 0.83
N ASP A 8 1.59 14.68 0.58
CA ASP A 8 0.81 13.44 0.46
C ASP A 8 1.21 12.64 -0.78
N VAL A 9 1.40 13.33 -1.90
CA VAL A 9 1.85 12.72 -3.16
C VAL A 9 3.22 12.07 -2.96
N LEU A 10 4.14 12.74 -2.29
CA LEU A 10 5.46 12.17 -1.96
C LEU A 10 5.35 10.93 -1.07
N VAL A 11 4.49 10.96 -0.04
CA VAL A 11 4.27 9.79 0.84
C VAL A 11 3.66 8.63 0.06
N LEU A 12 2.67 8.90 -0.80
CA LEU A 12 2.07 7.88 -1.65
C LEU A 12 3.10 7.24 -2.59
N ILE A 13 3.88 8.05 -3.29
CA ILE A 13 4.95 7.57 -4.19
C ILE A 13 5.96 6.72 -3.42
N LEU A 14 6.39 7.18 -2.24
CA LEU A 14 7.32 6.44 -1.39
C LEU A 14 6.77 5.05 -1.02
N MET A 15 5.50 4.96 -0.62
CA MET A 15 4.86 3.68 -0.30
C MET A 15 4.78 2.74 -1.51
N ILE A 16 4.41 3.29 -2.70
CA ILE A 16 4.38 2.52 -3.95
C ILE A 16 5.77 1.98 -4.28
N VAL A 17 6.82 2.80 -4.17
CA VAL A 17 8.21 2.40 -4.45
C VAL A 17 8.66 1.29 -3.50
N VAL A 18 8.35 1.39 -2.20
CA VAL A 18 8.68 0.34 -1.23
C VAL A 18 8.00 -0.99 -1.61
N ILE A 19 6.71 -0.97 -1.96
CA ILE A 19 6.00 -2.19 -2.38
C ILE A 19 6.55 -2.72 -3.71
N PHE A 20 6.90 -1.83 -4.65
CA PHE A 20 7.53 -2.23 -5.90
C PHE A 20 8.85 -2.96 -5.68
N ILE A 21 9.71 -2.46 -4.78
CA ILE A 21 10.97 -3.12 -4.42
C ILE A 21 10.68 -4.51 -3.85
N ILE A 22 9.67 -4.65 -2.97
CA ILE A 22 9.25 -5.96 -2.45
C ILE A 22 8.86 -6.89 -3.62
N CYS A 23 8.05 -6.42 -4.58
CA CYS A 23 7.64 -7.21 -5.75
C CYS A 23 8.81 -7.71 -6.62
N ILE A 24 9.99 -7.08 -6.58
CA ILE A 24 11.17 -7.59 -7.31
C ILE A 24 11.57 -8.97 -6.78
N PHE A 25 11.44 -9.20 -5.48
CA PHE A 25 11.81 -10.46 -4.82
C PHE A 25 10.70 -11.52 -4.84
N LEU A 26 9.50 -11.19 -5.33
CA LEU A 26 8.37 -12.13 -5.37
C LEU A 26 8.28 -12.87 -6.72
N PRO A 27 7.77 -14.12 -6.69
CA PRO A 27 7.46 -14.87 -7.92
C PRO A 27 6.38 -14.14 -8.74
N GLU A 28 6.37 -14.34 -10.06
CA GLU A 28 5.40 -13.67 -10.95
C GLU A 28 3.94 -13.87 -10.53
N LYS A 29 3.62 -15.07 -10.03
CA LYS A 29 2.31 -15.46 -9.54
C LYS A 29 2.38 -15.77 -8.04
N ILE A 30 1.49 -15.18 -7.27
CA ILE A 30 1.40 -15.35 -5.81
C ILE A 30 0.03 -15.97 -5.50
N PRO A 31 -0.05 -16.99 -4.63
CA PRO A 31 -1.32 -17.51 -4.18
C PRO A 31 -2.05 -16.46 -3.33
N VAL A 32 -3.30 -16.18 -3.70
CA VAL A 32 -4.16 -15.21 -2.99
C VAL A 32 -5.31 -15.87 -2.26
N HIS A 33 -5.58 -17.14 -2.55
CA HIS A 33 -6.57 -17.94 -1.87
C HIS A 33 -6.08 -19.38 -1.76
N PHE A 34 -6.47 -20.01 -0.64
CA PHE A 34 -6.19 -21.40 -0.34
C PHE A 34 -7.53 -22.06 -0.03
N ASN A 35 -7.77 -23.23 -0.61
CA ASN A 35 -9.00 -23.97 -0.37
C ASN A 35 -9.05 -24.55 1.07
N ALA A 36 -10.15 -25.23 1.41
CA ALA A 36 -10.34 -25.86 2.72
C ALA A 36 -9.28 -26.93 3.06
N LYS A 37 -8.54 -27.44 2.07
CA LYS A 37 -7.42 -28.39 2.25
C LYS A 37 -6.05 -27.68 2.37
N GLY A 38 -6.03 -26.35 2.37
CA GLY A 38 -4.81 -25.54 2.41
C GLY A 38 -4.03 -25.51 1.09
N VAL A 39 -4.61 -25.95 -0.02
CA VAL A 39 -3.97 -25.93 -1.34
C VAL A 39 -4.31 -24.62 -2.04
N ALA A 40 -3.28 -23.95 -2.57
CA ALA A 40 -3.46 -22.76 -3.37
C ALA A 40 -4.29 -23.07 -4.63
N ASP A 41 -5.43 -22.41 -4.77
CA ASP A 41 -6.37 -22.61 -5.88
C ASP A 41 -6.62 -21.33 -6.69
N MET A 42 -6.16 -20.17 -6.19
CA MET A 42 -6.20 -18.89 -6.91
C MET A 42 -4.88 -18.14 -6.82
N PHE A 43 -4.43 -17.60 -7.95
CA PHE A 43 -3.17 -16.87 -8.08
C PHE A 43 -3.40 -15.49 -8.68
N ALA A 44 -2.66 -14.50 -8.20
CA ALA A 44 -2.62 -13.16 -8.78
C ALA A 44 -1.20 -12.81 -9.24
N ASN A 45 -1.10 -11.89 -10.20
CA ASN A 45 0.19 -11.33 -10.58
C ASN A 45 0.76 -10.50 -9.42
N LYS A 46 2.06 -10.58 -9.17
CA LYS A 46 2.73 -9.85 -8.09
C LYS A 46 2.49 -8.34 -8.07
N TYR A 47 2.28 -7.72 -9.23
CA TYR A 47 2.04 -6.28 -9.31
C TYR A 47 0.67 -5.84 -8.78
N TYR A 48 -0.29 -6.76 -8.56
CA TYR A 48 -1.54 -6.42 -7.87
C TYR A 48 -1.31 -5.92 -6.44
N LEU A 49 -0.18 -6.27 -5.80
CA LEU A 49 0.20 -5.75 -4.49
C LEU A 49 0.38 -4.22 -4.47
N LEU A 50 0.67 -3.58 -5.62
CA LEU A 50 0.77 -2.12 -5.70
C LEU A 50 -0.56 -1.43 -5.35
N PHE A 51 -1.70 -2.05 -5.67
CA PHE A 51 -3.01 -1.52 -5.28
C PHE A 51 -3.24 -1.58 -3.77
N ALA A 52 -2.58 -2.52 -3.07
CA ALA A 52 -2.67 -2.60 -1.62
C ALA A 52 -2.09 -1.37 -0.90
N THR A 53 -1.37 -0.49 -1.61
CA THR A 53 -0.89 0.82 -1.09
C THR A 53 -2.01 1.69 -0.52
N VAL A 54 -3.26 1.50 -0.96
CA VAL A 54 -4.42 2.18 -0.38
C VAL A 54 -4.53 1.96 1.13
N ILE A 55 -4.12 0.79 1.64
CA ILE A 55 -4.20 0.43 3.07
C ILE A 55 -3.23 1.29 3.90
N PRO A 56 -1.91 1.26 3.69
CA PRO A 56 -0.98 2.09 4.44
C PRO A 56 -1.19 3.59 4.20
N TYR A 57 -1.59 4.00 2.99
CA TYR A 57 -1.90 5.40 2.73
C TYR A 57 -3.13 5.88 3.53
N SER A 58 -4.18 5.05 3.62
CA SER A 58 -5.34 5.34 4.46
C SER A 58 -4.96 5.46 5.94
N ALA A 59 -4.05 4.61 6.42
CA ALA A 59 -3.53 4.71 7.78
C ALA A 59 -2.73 6.00 8.01
N TYR A 60 -1.84 6.37 7.09
CA TYR A 60 -1.12 7.65 7.12
C TYR A 60 -2.09 8.84 7.20
N TRP A 61 -3.11 8.84 6.34
CA TRP A 61 -4.08 9.92 6.30
C TRP A 61 -4.85 10.06 7.61
N LYS A 62 -5.35 8.95 8.16
CA LYS A 62 -6.16 8.93 9.38
C LYS A 62 -5.35 9.28 10.62
N PHE A 63 -4.17 8.67 10.79
CA PHE A 63 -3.45 8.71 12.06
C PHE A 63 -2.31 9.73 12.11
N ILE A 64 -1.66 10.02 10.99
CA ILE A 64 -0.52 10.96 10.94
C ILE A 64 -1.01 12.32 10.49
N ARG A 65 -1.60 12.39 9.27
CA ARG A 65 -2.06 13.65 8.70
C ARG A 65 -3.22 14.25 9.48
N GLY A 66 -4.23 13.43 9.80
CA GLY A 66 -5.40 13.86 10.57
C GLY A 66 -5.05 14.42 11.96
N ARG A 67 -4.02 13.88 12.63
CA ARG A 67 -3.54 14.42 13.92
C ARG A 67 -2.82 15.77 13.77
N LYS A 68 -2.02 15.95 12.72
CA LYS A 68 -1.32 17.21 12.49
C LYS A 68 -2.30 18.36 12.29
N ASN A 69 -3.39 18.14 11.56
CA ASN A 69 -4.45 19.15 11.38
C ASN A 69 -5.15 19.53 12.69
N LYS A 70 -5.22 18.62 13.68
CA LYS A 70 -5.79 18.90 15.01
C LYS A 70 -4.84 19.66 15.94
N LYS A 71 -3.52 19.61 15.71
CA LYS A 71 -2.52 20.34 16.52
C LYS A 71 -2.21 21.75 16.00
N VAL A 72 -2.63 22.06 14.78
CA VAL A 72 -2.41 23.37 14.11
C VAL A 72 -3.67 24.25 14.16
N LYS A 73 -4.81 23.68 14.61
CA LYS A 73 -5.96 24.45 15.09
C LYS A 73 -5.75 24.81 16.55
#